data_AF-A0A157QNY8-F1
#
_entry.id   AF-A0A157QNY8-F1
#
_cell.length_a   1.000
_cell.length_b   1.000
_cell.length_c   1.000
_cell.angle_alpha   90.00
_cell.angle_beta   90.00
_cell.angle_gamma   90.00
#
_symmetry.space_group_name_H-M   'P 1'
#
loop_
_entity.id
_entity.type
_entity.pdbx_description
1 polymer ?
#
loop_
_entity_poly.entity_id
_entity_poly.type
_entity_poly.pdbx_seq_one_letter_code
_entity_poly.pdbx_strand_id
1 'polypeptide(L)'
;MDSEDRETQTRRTKLRQWIFAHFPTVTAFASQYGLNQGEISGLLRNKSFGPKRARSLEKKVGMPIRHLELDEHADPVAPRVAWPFKLSTYDAYQKLSAAKRRELDIRIAEFIAGATLPPNKTVTKRAARPTGGE
;
A
#
# COMPACT_ATOMS: atom_id res chain seq x y z
N MET A 1 -16.28 9.79 -16.61
CA MET A 1 -14.81 9.93 -16.66
C MET A 1 -14.24 8.72 -15.95
N ASP A 2 -13.80 7.75 -16.74
CA ASP A 2 -13.45 6.41 -16.33
C ASP A 2 -12.20 6.42 -15.46
N SER A 3 -12.18 5.61 -14.39
CA SER A 3 -11.07 5.57 -13.43
C SER A 3 -9.73 5.24 -14.10
N GLU A 4 -9.76 4.42 -15.14
CA GLU A 4 -8.58 3.99 -15.90
C GLU A 4 -7.91 5.15 -16.67
N ASP A 5 -8.69 6.10 -17.16
CA ASP A 5 -8.17 7.29 -17.83
C ASP A 5 -7.46 8.22 -16.84
N ARG A 6 -8.02 8.37 -15.64
CA ARG A 6 -7.38 9.14 -14.56
C ARG A 6 -6.05 8.53 -14.15
N GLU A 7 -6.01 7.21 -13.96
CA GLU A 7 -4.75 6.50 -13.62
C GLU A 7 -3.71 6.63 -14.72
N THR A 8 -4.12 6.49 -15.99
CA THR A 8 -3.23 6.65 -17.14
C THR A 8 -2.65 8.06 -17.18
N GLN A 9 -3.47 9.07 -16.89
CA GLN A 9 -3.02 10.45 -16.84
C GLN A 9 -2.05 10.70 -15.67
N THR A 10 -2.29 10.15 -14.48
CA THR A 10 -1.33 10.22 -13.35
C THR A 10 0.01 9.62 -13.76
N ARG A 11 0.02 8.41 -14.34
CA ARG A 11 1.25 7.74 -14.79
C ARG A 11 2.03 8.60 -15.80
N ARG A 12 1.34 9.25 -16.74
CA ARG A 12 1.96 10.17 -17.72
C ARG A 12 2.61 11.37 -17.05
N THR A 13 1.90 12.03 -16.15
CA THR A 13 2.40 13.21 -15.45
C THR A 13 3.65 12.87 -14.65
N LYS A 14 3.63 11.75 -13.91
CA LYS A 14 4.80 11.28 -13.15
C LYS A 14 5.98 10.90 -14.02
N LEU A 15 5.73 10.18 -15.12
CA LEU A 15 6.79 9.86 -16.07
C LEU A 15 7.42 11.13 -16.64
N ARG A 16 6.60 12.14 -16.95
CA ARG A 16 7.06 13.43 -17.43
C ARG A 16 7.91 14.15 -16.37
N GLN A 17 7.44 14.23 -15.14
CA GLN A 17 8.17 14.84 -14.03
C GLN A 17 9.52 14.15 -13.80
N TRP A 18 9.54 12.81 -13.78
CA TRP A 18 10.77 12.05 -13.61
C TRP A 18 11.77 12.33 -14.74
N ILE A 19 11.32 12.34 -15.99
CA ILE A 19 12.18 12.64 -17.13
C ILE A 19 12.77 14.03 -16.98
N PHE A 20 11.96 15.07 -16.74
CA PHE A 20 12.46 16.44 -16.64
C PHE A 20 13.26 16.74 -15.36
N ALA A 21 13.13 15.92 -14.31
CA ALA A 21 13.95 16.04 -13.10
C ALA A 21 15.36 15.46 -13.29
N HIS A 22 15.50 14.38 -14.06
CA HIS A 22 16.77 13.70 -14.25
C HIS A 22 17.44 13.99 -15.60
N PHE A 23 16.71 14.53 -16.57
CA PHE A 23 17.16 14.73 -17.94
C PHE A 23 16.66 16.06 -18.51
N PRO A 24 17.47 16.72 -19.37
CA PRO A 24 17.05 17.94 -20.03
C PRO A 24 15.99 17.69 -21.11
N THR A 25 15.97 16.51 -21.73
CA THR A 25 15.03 16.18 -22.81
C THR A 25 14.62 14.71 -22.79
N VAL A 26 13.45 14.42 -23.37
CA VAL A 26 12.93 13.06 -23.59
C VAL A 26 13.88 12.23 -24.47
N THR A 27 14.55 12.87 -25.44
CA THR A 27 15.53 12.22 -26.29
C THR A 27 16.77 11.78 -25.51
N ALA A 28 17.28 12.62 -24.60
CA ALA A 28 18.40 12.26 -23.73
C ALA A 28 18.03 11.07 -22.82
N PHE A 29 16.83 11.09 -22.24
CA PHE A 29 16.29 9.97 -21.48
C PHE A 29 16.23 8.68 -22.32
N ALA A 30 15.65 8.76 -23.52
CA ALA A 30 15.50 7.60 -24.39
C ALA A 30 16.87 7.03 -24.81
N SER A 31 17.83 7.91 -25.12
CA SER A 31 19.19 7.53 -25.49
C SER A 31 19.94 6.87 -24.32
N GLN A 32 19.84 7.41 -23.11
CA GLN A 32 20.54 6.86 -21.93
C GLN A 32 20.10 5.43 -21.57
N TYR A 33 18.82 5.10 -21.77
CA TYR A 33 18.28 3.77 -21.42
C TYR A 33 18.03 2.84 -22.62
N GLY A 34 18.48 3.22 -23.82
CA GLY A 34 18.24 2.45 -25.04
C GLY A 34 16.75 2.19 -25.30
N LEU A 35 15.94 3.25 -25.14
CA LEU A 35 14.49 3.24 -25.40
C LEU A 35 14.20 3.93 -26.73
N ASN A 36 13.12 3.51 -27.39
CA ASN A 36 12.69 4.17 -28.62
C ASN A 36 12.04 5.51 -28.27
N GLN A 37 12.64 6.62 -28.73
CA GLN A 37 12.13 7.98 -28.50
C GLN A 37 10.67 8.13 -28.95
N GLY A 38 10.29 7.50 -30.08
CA GLY A 38 8.92 7.55 -30.60
C GLY A 38 7.92 6.86 -29.66
N GLU A 39 8.33 5.78 -29.02
CA GLU A 39 7.49 5.11 -28.02
C GLU A 39 7.30 5.97 -26.79
N ILE A 40 8.37 6.54 -26.22
CA ILE A 40 8.28 7.40 -25.03
C ILE A 40 7.45 8.65 -25.31
N SER A 41 7.66 9.31 -26.45
CA SER A 41 6.86 10.45 -26.89
C SER A 41 5.38 10.07 -27.06
N GLY A 42 5.12 8.89 -27.61
CA GLY A 42 3.77 8.33 -27.73
C GLY A 42 3.09 8.09 -26.38
N LEU A 43 3.84 7.54 -25.40
CA LEU A 43 3.34 7.33 -24.04
C LEU A 43 2.98 8.64 -23.34
N LEU A 44 3.76 9.70 -23.57
CA LEU A 44 3.52 11.02 -22.98
C LEU A 44 2.35 11.78 -23.63
N ARG A 45 2.02 11.50 -24.89
CA ARG A 45 0.91 12.16 -25.61
C ARG A 45 -0.41 11.40 -25.48
N ASN A 46 -0.55 10.31 -26.22
CA ASN A 46 -1.86 9.68 -26.48
C ASN A 46 -1.91 8.21 -26.09
N LYS A 47 -0.77 7.52 -26.02
CA LYS A 47 -0.75 6.08 -25.81
C LYS A 47 -0.92 5.78 -24.33
N SER A 48 -1.92 4.97 -23.99
CA SER A 48 -2.06 4.46 -22.63
C SER A 48 -0.97 3.43 -22.38
N PHE A 49 -0.41 3.43 -21.18
CA PHE A 49 0.45 2.34 -20.74
C PHE A 49 -0.11 1.77 -19.44
N GLY A 50 -0.57 0.52 -19.55
CA GLY A 50 -1.08 -0.23 -18.41
C GLY A 50 0.00 -0.58 -17.40
N PRO A 51 -0.40 -1.14 -16.25
CA PRO A 51 0.47 -1.43 -15.10
C PRO A 51 1.65 -2.34 -15.46
N LYS A 52 1.46 -3.29 -16.39
CA LYS A 52 2.53 -4.18 -16.86
C LYS A 52 3.63 -3.41 -17.60
N ARG A 53 3.26 -2.44 -18.44
CA ARG A 53 4.23 -1.60 -19.17
C ARG A 53 4.92 -0.60 -18.25
N ALA A 54 4.18 0.00 -17.32
CA ALA A 54 4.75 0.88 -16.30
C ALA A 54 5.87 0.17 -15.52
N ARG A 55 5.59 -1.03 -14.99
CA ARG A 55 6.58 -1.83 -14.24
C ARG A 55 7.80 -2.24 -15.08
N SER A 56 7.60 -2.60 -16.35
CA SER A 56 8.73 -2.88 -17.25
C SER A 56 9.61 -1.66 -17.47
N LEU A 57 9.00 -0.47 -17.59
CA LEU A 57 9.73 0.79 -17.74
C LEU A 57 10.50 1.14 -16.46
N GLU A 58 9.86 1.00 -15.30
CA GLU A 58 10.49 1.23 -13.99
C GLU A 58 11.73 0.34 -13.82
N LYS A 59 11.60 -0.96 -14.11
CA LYS A 59 12.71 -1.91 -14.02
C LYS A 59 13.85 -1.58 -14.98
N LYS A 60 13.54 -1.13 -16.20
CA LYS A 60 14.54 -0.84 -17.24
C LYS A 60 15.30 0.46 -16.96
N VAL A 61 14.64 1.42 -16.33
CA VAL A 61 15.16 2.75 -16.04
C VAL A 61 15.77 2.84 -14.63
N GLY A 62 15.56 1.82 -13.80
CA GLY A 62 15.97 1.84 -12.39
C GLY A 62 15.13 2.79 -11.54
N MET A 63 13.87 3.04 -11.94
CA MET A 63 12.96 3.84 -11.11
C MET A 63 12.54 3.06 -9.85
N PRO A 64 12.14 3.76 -8.77
CA PRO A 64 11.54 3.12 -7.62
C PRO A 64 10.29 2.31 -8.01
N ILE A 65 10.10 1.17 -7.36
CA ILE A 65 8.96 0.28 -7.62
C ILE A 65 7.65 1.05 -7.42
N ARG A 66 6.75 0.95 -8.41
CA ARG A 66 5.44 1.62 -8.41
C ARG A 66 5.51 3.14 -8.40
N HIS A 67 6.64 3.77 -8.70
CA HIS A 67 6.75 5.23 -8.75
C HIS A 67 5.69 5.85 -9.67
N LEU A 68 5.50 5.28 -10.86
CA LEU A 68 4.55 5.76 -11.86
C LEU A 68 3.10 5.48 -11.46
N GLU A 69 2.87 4.40 -10.73
CA GLU A 69 1.55 4.00 -10.25
C GLU A 69 1.16 4.74 -8.97
N LEU A 70 2.14 5.30 -8.23
CA LEU A 70 1.92 5.46 -6.80
C LEU A 70 0.84 6.44 -6.42
N ASP A 71 0.31 7.38 -7.21
CA ASP A 71 -0.50 8.53 -6.72
C ASP A 71 0.00 9.12 -5.39
N GLU A 72 0.53 10.35 -5.35
CA GLU A 72 1.01 10.91 -4.07
C GLU A 72 -0.09 10.99 -2.98
N HIS A 73 -1.36 10.76 -3.34
CA HIS A 73 -2.52 10.56 -2.46
C HIS A 73 -2.86 9.09 -2.14
N ALA A 74 -2.03 8.14 -2.55
CA ALA A 74 -1.98 6.81 -1.95
C ALA A 74 -0.91 6.89 -0.86
N ASP A 75 -1.36 7.35 0.30
CA ASP A 75 -0.66 7.25 1.57
C ASP A 75 0.13 5.92 1.66
N PRO A 76 1.36 5.92 2.19
CA PRO A 76 2.14 4.71 2.35
C PRO A 76 1.41 3.77 3.31
N VAL A 77 0.55 2.90 2.80
CA VAL A 77 -0.14 1.85 3.57
C VAL A 77 -0.70 2.39 4.90
N ALA A 78 -1.34 3.57 4.89
CA ALA A 78 -2.28 3.86 5.95
C ALA A 78 -3.50 2.97 5.67
N PRO A 79 -3.84 2.02 6.55
CA PRO A 79 -5.01 1.18 6.32
C PRO A 79 -6.23 2.12 6.26
N ARG A 80 -6.93 2.14 5.12
CA ARG A 80 -8.16 2.92 4.86
C ARG A 80 -9.37 2.43 5.67
N VAL A 81 -9.12 1.99 6.89
CA VAL A 81 -10.11 1.65 7.89
C VAL A 81 -9.80 2.56 9.06
N ALA A 82 -10.80 3.31 9.49
CA ALA A 82 -10.78 4.15 10.68
C ALA A 82 -10.57 3.27 11.93
N TRP A 83 -9.38 2.71 12.07
CA TRP A 83 -8.98 2.02 13.27
C TRP A 83 -8.87 3.08 14.36
N PRO A 84 -9.63 2.95 15.46
CA PRO A 84 -9.62 3.95 16.54
C PRO A 84 -8.31 3.91 17.34
N PHE A 85 -7.37 3.03 16.97
CA PHE A 85 -6.08 2.87 17.63
C PHE A 85 -5.01 3.67 16.89
N LYS A 86 -4.19 4.37 17.66
CA LYS A 86 -3.05 5.12 17.13
C LYS A 86 -2.01 4.14 16.61
N LEU A 87 -1.60 4.30 15.35
CA LEU A 87 -0.42 3.62 14.82
C LEU A 87 0.81 4.09 15.59
N SER A 88 1.51 3.16 16.24
CA SER A 88 2.81 3.42 16.86
C SER A 88 3.92 2.85 15.98
N THR A 89 4.98 3.62 15.76
CA THR A 89 6.16 3.18 15.02
C THR A 89 7.15 2.45 15.92
N TYR A 90 8.09 1.71 15.33
CA TYR A 90 9.13 1.00 16.08
C TYR A 90 10.02 1.95 16.90
N ASP A 91 10.34 3.13 16.36
CA ASP A 91 11.07 4.17 17.08
C ASP A 91 10.31 4.66 18.33
N ALA A 92 8.98 4.82 18.24
CA ALA A 92 8.15 5.17 19.38
C ALA A 92 8.20 4.09 20.48
N TYR A 93 8.22 2.81 20.10
CA TYR A 93 8.40 1.70 21.04
C TYR A 93 9.79 1.73 21.70
N GLN A 94 10.86 2.00 20.93
CA GLN A 94 12.22 2.15 21.45
C GLN A 94 12.44 3.37 22.35
N LYS A 95 11.48 4.30 22.43
CA LYS A 95 11.52 5.44 23.36
C LYS A 95 10.78 5.18 24.67
N LEU A 96 10.00 4.09 24.76
CA LEU A 96 9.34 3.70 26.00
C LEU A 96 10.35 3.26 27.07
N SER A 97 10.00 3.40 28.35
CA SER A 97 10.79 2.83 29.44
C SER A 97 10.80 1.30 29.37
N ALA A 98 11.85 0.66 29.89
CA ALA A 98 11.96 -0.80 29.90
C ALA A 98 10.74 -1.49 30.56
N ALA A 99 10.19 -0.89 31.61
CA ALA A 99 8.97 -1.38 32.27
C ALA A 99 7.75 -1.33 31.35
N LYS A 100 7.54 -0.22 30.63
CA LYS A 100 6.41 -0.08 29.69
C LYS A 100 6.54 -1.00 28.47
N ARG A 101 7.77 -1.24 27.99
CA ARG A 101 8.02 -2.22 26.92
C ARG A 101 7.64 -3.62 27.38
N ARG A 102 8.13 -4.05 28.53
CA ARG A 102 7.82 -5.37 29.11
C ARG A 102 6.32 -5.59 29.29
N GLU A 103 5.59 -4.57 29.74
CA GLU A 103 4.13 -4.63 29.85
C GLU A 103 3.45 -4.85 28.48
N LEU A 104 3.91 -4.16 27.43
CA LEU A 104 3.40 -4.37 26.08
C LEU A 104 3.74 -5.75 25.53
N ASP A 105 4.98 -6.23 25.72
CA ASP A 105 5.39 -7.57 25.29
C ASP A 105 4.55 -8.67 25.94
N ILE A 106 4.25 -8.55 27.24
CA ILE A 106 3.36 -9.48 27.94
C ILE A 106 1.97 -9.48 27.32
N ARG A 107 1.36 -8.29 27.12
CA ARG A 107 0.02 -8.17 26.55
C ARG A 107 -0.07 -8.67 25.11
N ILE A 108 0.97 -8.43 24.31
CA ILE A 108 1.04 -8.93 22.93
C ILE A 108 1.14 -10.46 22.94
N ALA A 109 1.98 -11.03 23.81
CA ALA A 109 2.10 -12.48 23.95
C ALA A 109 0.79 -13.14 24.38
N GLU A 110 0.07 -12.56 25.35
CA GLU A 110 -1.24 -13.02 25.80
C GLU A 110 -2.29 -12.95 24.66
N PHE A 111 -2.29 -11.86 23.90
CA PHE A 111 -3.19 -11.68 22.77
C PHE A 111 -2.95 -12.72 21.67
N ILE A 112 -1.68 -12.95 21.30
CA ILE A 112 -1.30 -13.96 20.32
C ILE A 112 -1.69 -15.35 20.82
N ALA A 113 -1.40 -15.67 22.10
CA ALA A 113 -1.80 -16.94 22.69
C ALA A 113 -3.32 -17.16 22.61
N GLY A 114 -4.13 -16.15 22.98
CA GLY A 114 -5.58 -16.20 22.87
C GLY A 114 -6.11 -16.35 21.44
N ALA A 115 -5.45 -15.72 20.46
CA ALA A 115 -5.82 -15.81 19.05
C ALA A 115 -5.43 -17.15 18.39
N THR A 116 -4.42 -17.84 18.93
CA THR A 116 -3.95 -19.15 18.40
C THR A 116 -4.71 -20.36 18.96
N LEU A 117 -5.54 -20.17 20.00
CA LEU A 117 -6.41 -21.23 20.49
C LEU A 117 -7.52 -21.53 19.46
N PRO A 118 -7.83 -22.81 19.18
CA PRO A 118 -8.98 -23.15 18.35
C PRO A 118 -10.25 -22.61 19.02
N PRO A 119 -11.28 -22.20 18.25
CA PRO A 119 -12.52 -21.70 18.83
C PRO A 119 -13.10 -22.78 19.75
N ASN A 120 -13.10 -22.50 21.05
CA ASN A 120 -13.58 -23.43 22.06
C ASN A 120 -15.07 -23.68 21.77
N LYS A 121 -15.42 -24.88 21.30
CA LYS A 121 -16.82 -25.30 21.19
C LYS A 121 -17.32 -25.53 22.62
N THR A 122 -18.55 -25.08 22.88
CA THR A 122 -19.36 -25.19 24.13
C THR A 122 -19.25 -23.97 25.04
N VAL A 123 -20.35 -23.35 25.51
CA VAL A 123 -21.56 -23.96 26.08
C VAL A 123 -22.84 -23.20 25.68
N THR A 124 -23.70 -23.84 24.88
CA THR A 124 -25.13 -23.52 24.83
C THR A 124 -25.78 -24.02 26.12
N LYS A 125 -25.92 -23.16 27.13
CA LYS A 125 -26.88 -23.41 28.21
C LYS A 125 -28.28 -23.10 27.65
N ARG A 126 -29.02 -24.14 27.24
CA ARG A 126 -30.46 -24.04 27.01
C ARG A 126 -31.13 -23.65 28.32
N ALA A 127 -31.70 -22.45 28.39
CA ALA A 127 -32.65 -22.12 29.44
C ALA A 127 -33.96 -22.85 29.14
N ALA A 128 -34.28 -23.87 29.93
CA ALA A 128 -35.56 -24.55 29.89
C ALA A 128 -36.66 -23.58 30.35
N ARG A 129 -37.68 -23.38 29.50
CA ARG A 129 -38.91 -22.65 29.85
C ARG A 129 -39.76 -23.56 30.74
N PRO A 130 -40.16 -23.14 31.95
CA PRO A 130 -41.03 -23.94 32.79
C PRO A 130 -42.45 -24.01 32.21
N THR A 131 -42.98 -25.23 32.14
CA THR A 131 -44.39 -25.56 31.91
C THR A 131 -45.20 -25.37 33.20
N GLY A 132 -46.40 -24.80 33.06
CA GLY A 132 -47.39 -24.60 34.12
C GLY A 132 -47.89 -23.15 34.09
N GLY A 133 -49.16 -22.82 34.01
CA GLY A 133 -50.39 -23.58 34.16
C GLY A 133 -51.39 -22.60 34.78
N GLU A 134 -52.49 -22.33 34.09
CA GLU A 134 -53.77 -21.82 34.61
C GLU A 134 -54.83 -21.92 33.50
#